data_AF-A0A1E3IS15-F1
#
_entry.id   AF-A0A1E3IS15-F1
#
_cell.length_a   1.000
_cell.length_b   1.000
_cell.length_c   1.000
_cell.angle_alpha   90.00
_cell.angle_beta   90.00
_cell.angle_gamma   90.00
#
_symmetry.space_group_name_H-M   'P 1'
#
loop_
_entity.id
_entity.type
_entity.pdbx_description
1 polymer ?
#
loop_
_entity_poly.entity_id
_entity_poly.type
_entity_poly.pdbx_seq_one_letter_code
_entity_poly.pdbx_strand_id
1 'polypeptide(L)'
;MSIDNNQPTYVQSTATMDCSTISTHATRITNTFMTSLDDDLASNQYREKEGAILSQSRDSIKQDLSHAVSAVLEFEIDTRKREGETVGSMDNVAFTPSVIVPATGAGVQMSGYLSGDGWSGSSTVFKVPLAPLK
;
A
#
# COMPACT_ATOMS: atom_id res chain seq x y z
N MET A 1 -30.37 -50.80 13.02
CA MET A 1 -29.04 -50.26 12.65
C MET A 1 -29.29 -48.91 12.02
N SER A 2 -29.11 -47.84 12.78
CA SER A 2 -29.19 -46.47 12.27
C SER A 2 -27.78 -45.92 12.32
N ILE A 3 -27.19 -45.64 11.16
CA ILE A 3 -25.91 -44.96 11.07
C ILE A 3 -26.25 -43.51 10.78
N ASP A 4 -26.04 -42.65 11.79
CA ASP A 4 -26.20 -41.21 11.68
C ASP A 4 -25.20 -40.67 10.65
N ASN A 5 -25.75 -39.95 9.66
CA ASN A 5 -24.99 -39.20 8.66
C ASN A 5 -24.35 -37.97 9.32
N ASN A 6 -23.09 -38.09 9.75
CA ASN A 6 -22.26 -36.93 10.04
C ASN A 6 -21.84 -36.27 8.72
N GLN A 7 -22.58 -35.25 8.28
CA GLN A 7 -22.04 -34.26 7.35
C GLN A 7 -21.06 -33.36 8.12
N PRO A 8 -19.80 -33.22 7.68
CA PRO A 8 -18.95 -32.16 8.20
C PRO A 8 -19.47 -30.82 7.65
N THR A 9 -19.99 -29.98 8.54
CA THR A 9 -20.23 -28.57 8.27
C THR A 9 -18.88 -27.92 8.01
N TYR A 10 -18.49 -27.83 6.73
CA TYR A 10 -17.35 -27.01 6.32
C TYR A 10 -17.78 -25.56 6.51
N VAL A 11 -17.54 -25.00 7.69
CA VAL A 11 -17.52 -23.56 7.89
C VAL A 11 -16.33 -23.03 7.11
N GLN A 12 -16.54 -22.83 5.81
CA GLN A 12 -15.68 -21.97 5.03
C GLN A 12 -15.89 -20.58 5.61
N SER A 13 -15.06 -20.21 6.59
CA SER A 13 -14.77 -18.82 6.89
C SER A 13 -14.12 -18.24 5.65
N THR A 14 -14.93 -17.96 4.62
CA THR A 14 -14.59 -16.97 3.62
C THR A 14 -14.54 -15.67 4.40
N ALA A 15 -13.34 -15.26 4.81
CA ALA A 15 -13.11 -13.86 5.11
C ALA A 15 -13.49 -13.13 3.83
N THR A 16 -14.74 -12.65 3.75
CA THR A 16 -15.17 -11.74 2.70
C THR A 16 -14.35 -10.50 2.95
N MET A 17 -13.24 -10.38 2.24
CA MET A 17 -12.39 -9.20 2.31
C MET A 17 -13.21 -8.04 1.79
N ASP A 18 -13.60 -7.22 2.74
CA ASP A 18 -14.53 -6.14 2.53
C ASP A 18 -13.75 -4.96 1.97
N CYS A 19 -14.18 -4.46 0.82
CA CYS A 19 -13.62 -3.24 0.25
C CYS A 19 -13.74 -2.06 1.24
N SER A 20 -14.61 -2.17 2.25
CA SER A 20 -14.73 -1.20 3.34
C SER A 20 -13.45 -0.98 4.15
N THR A 21 -12.50 -1.93 4.17
CA THR A 21 -11.26 -1.79 4.95
C THR A 21 -10.11 -1.18 4.15
N ILE A 22 -10.24 -1.00 2.83
CA ILE A 22 -9.18 -0.50 1.95
C ILE A 22 -8.67 0.86 2.43
N SER A 23 -9.58 1.79 2.73
CA SER A 23 -9.20 3.12 3.23
C SER A 23 -8.38 3.05 4.51
N THR A 24 -8.70 2.12 5.41
CA THR A 24 -7.97 1.91 6.67
C THR A 24 -6.57 1.37 6.40
N HIS A 25 -6.44 0.35 5.55
CA HIS A 25 -5.14 -0.22 5.19
C HIS A 25 -4.28 0.78 4.42
N ALA A 26 -4.84 1.50 3.44
CA ALA A 26 -4.12 2.53 2.69
C ALA A 26 -3.63 3.66 3.60
N THR A 27 -4.46 4.10 4.56
CA THR A 27 -4.06 5.09 5.57
C THR A 27 -2.92 4.57 6.44
N ARG A 28 -3.00 3.32 6.91
CA ARG A 28 -1.93 2.69 7.71
C ARG A 28 -0.63 2.63 6.93
N ILE A 29 -0.66 2.03 5.73
CA ILE A 29 0.51 1.86 4.85
C ILE A 29 1.17 3.22 4.58
N THR A 30 0.37 4.21 4.21
CA THR A 30 0.86 5.57 3.91
C THR A 30 1.48 6.20 5.15
N ASN A 31 0.81 6.16 6.31
CA ASN A 31 1.36 6.74 7.54
C ASN A 31 2.67 6.06 7.96
N THR A 32 2.76 4.73 7.87
CA THR A 32 4.01 4.00 8.13
C THR A 32 5.13 4.48 7.23
N PHE A 33 4.87 4.61 5.91
CA PHE A 33 5.86 5.15 4.99
C PHE A 33 6.28 6.58 5.35
N MET A 34 5.32 7.46 5.66
CA MET A 34 5.63 8.84 6.04
C MET A 34 6.47 8.93 7.31
N THR A 35 6.25 8.05 8.29
CA THR A 35 7.11 7.96 9.49
C THR A 35 8.53 7.57 9.13
N SER A 36 8.72 6.54 8.29
CA SER A 36 10.06 6.15 7.83
C SER A 36 10.74 7.27 7.02
N LEU A 37 9.99 8.00 6.19
CA LEU A 37 10.52 9.14 5.46
C LEU A 37 10.97 10.27 6.41
N ASP A 38 10.20 10.54 7.47
CA ASP A 38 10.58 11.52 8.49
C ASP A 38 11.86 11.09 9.24
N ASP A 39 12.03 9.78 9.53
CA ASP A 39 13.25 9.22 10.12
C ASP A 39 14.47 9.33 9.17
N ASP A 40 14.28 9.09 7.88
CA ASP A 40 15.32 9.23 6.86
C ASP A 40 15.78 10.69 6.70
N LEU A 41 14.83 11.63 6.78
CA LEU A 41 15.12 13.06 6.77
C LEU A 41 15.89 13.48 8.04
N ALA A 42 15.49 12.99 9.21
CA ALA A 42 16.17 13.27 10.47
C ALA A 42 17.59 12.69 10.52
N SER A 43 17.83 11.57 9.83
CA SER A 43 19.14 10.93 9.72
C SER A 43 20.03 11.47 8.60
N ASN A 44 19.60 12.54 7.90
CA ASN A 44 20.32 13.18 6.79
C ASN A 44 20.66 12.21 5.63
N GLN A 45 19.80 11.23 5.35
CA GLN A 45 19.99 10.33 4.21
C GLN A 45 19.85 11.04 2.85
N TYR A 46 19.19 12.20 2.85
CA TYR A 46 19.05 13.08 1.69
C TYR A 46 19.95 14.30 1.82
N ARG A 47 20.45 14.82 0.70
CA ARG A 47 21.16 16.10 0.70
C ARG A 47 20.20 17.20 1.15
N GLU A 48 20.72 18.28 1.74
CA GLU A 48 19.91 19.38 2.28
C GLU A 48 18.81 19.88 1.31
N LYS A 49 19.15 20.09 0.04
CA LYS A 49 18.19 20.52 -0.99
C LYS A 49 17.13 19.47 -1.30
N GLU A 50 17.51 18.20 -1.33
CA GLU A 50 16.62 17.07 -1.59
C GLU A 50 15.67 16.86 -0.41
N GLY A 51 16.19 16.93 0.82
CA GLY A 51 15.43 16.88 2.06
C GLY A 51 14.42 18.02 2.13
N ALA A 52 14.82 19.26 1.80
CA ALA A 52 13.92 20.40 1.77
C ALA A 52 12.75 20.20 0.78
N ILE A 53 13.02 19.65 -0.42
CA ILE A 53 11.98 19.32 -1.41
C ILE A 53 11.01 18.26 -0.86
N LEU A 54 11.53 17.20 -0.24
CA LEU A 54 10.71 16.14 0.36
C LEU A 54 9.85 16.69 1.50
N SER A 55 10.42 17.52 2.38
CA SER A 55 9.68 18.16 3.47
C SER A 55 8.59 19.10 2.97
N GLN A 56 8.85 19.89 1.92
CA GLN A 56 7.85 20.76 1.30
C GLN A 56 6.74 19.98 0.59
N SER A 57 7.08 18.82 0.02
CA SER A 57 6.14 17.97 -0.72
C SER A 57 5.36 17.01 0.17
N ARG A 58 5.55 17.05 1.50
CA ARG A 58 5.11 16.01 2.44
C ARG A 58 3.62 15.69 2.35
N ASP A 59 2.78 16.71 2.32
CA ASP A 59 1.33 16.54 2.27
C ASP A 59 0.87 15.97 0.92
N SER A 60 1.49 16.40 -0.18
CA SER A 60 1.23 15.87 -1.51
C SER A 60 1.68 14.42 -1.63
N ILE A 61 2.89 14.09 -1.13
CA ILE A 61 3.38 12.70 -1.05
C ILE A 61 2.40 11.83 -0.29
N LYS A 62 1.96 12.27 0.89
CA LYS A 62 1.00 11.53 1.71
C LYS A 62 -0.31 11.29 0.96
N GLN A 63 -0.89 12.35 0.38
CA GLN A 63 -2.16 12.27 -0.32
C GLN A 63 -2.08 11.36 -1.56
N ASP A 64 -1.10 11.60 -2.42
CA ASP A 64 -0.97 10.89 -3.70
C ASP A 64 -0.56 9.43 -3.49
N LEU A 65 0.29 9.15 -2.49
CA LEU A 65 0.60 7.77 -2.11
C LEU A 65 -0.63 7.07 -1.56
N SER A 66 -1.43 7.71 -0.70
CA SER A 66 -2.65 7.10 -0.18
C SER A 66 -3.62 6.76 -1.30
N HIS A 67 -3.80 7.63 -2.28
CA HIS A 67 -4.63 7.35 -3.46
C HIS A 67 -4.06 6.19 -4.29
N ALA A 68 -2.75 6.18 -4.56
CA ALA A 68 -2.12 5.14 -5.36
C ALA A 68 -2.21 3.77 -4.66
N VAL A 69 -1.98 3.71 -3.35
CA VAL A 69 -2.10 2.49 -2.55
C VAL A 69 -3.54 1.98 -2.55
N SER A 70 -4.54 2.84 -2.35
CA SER A 70 -5.95 2.43 -2.42
C SER A 70 -6.28 1.82 -3.79
N ALA A 71 -5.88 2.48 -4.88
CA ALA A 71 -6.16 1.99 -6.23
C ALA A 71 -5.51 0.63 -6.52
N VAL A 72 -4.29 0.39 -6.05
CA VAL A 72 -3.62 -0.91 -6.18
C VAL A 72 -4.33 -1.99 -5.36
N LEU A 73 -4.70 -1.69 -4.11
CA LEU A 73 -5.42 -2.65 -3.26
C LEU A 73 -6.80 -2.99 -3.85
N GLU A 74 -7.55 -2.01 -4.34
CA GLU A 74 -8.83 -2.20 -5.04
C GLU A 74 -8.66 -3.10 -6.26
N PHE A 75 -7.67 -2.79 -7.11
CA PHE A 75 -7.39 -3.57 -8.32
C PHE A 75 -7.04 -5.03 -8.01
N GLU A 76 -6.24 -5.29 -6.99
CA GLU A 76 -5.86 -6.64 -6.57
C GLU A 76 -7.07 -7.41 -6.01
N ILE A 77 -7.90 -6.76 -5.18
CA ILE A 77 -9.15 -7.36 -4.68
C ILE A 77 -10.08 -7.74 -5.83
N ASP A 78 -10.29 -6.83 -6.77
CA ASP A 78 -11.19 -7.09 -7.90
C ASP A 78 -10.65 -8.15 -8.84
N THR A 79 -9.34 -8.20 -9.05
CA THR A 79 -8.68 -9.23 -9.87
C THR A 79 -8.82 -10.60 -9.23
N ARG A 80 -8.47 -10.75 -7.95
CA ARG A 80 -8.59 -12.03 -7.23
C ARG A 80 -10.04 -12.49 -7.15
N LYS A 81 -10.98 -11.58 -6.85
CA LYS A 81 -12.43 -11.90 -6.87
C LYS A 81 -12.89 -12.45 -8.22
N ARG A 82 -12.41 -11.88 -9.32
CA ARG A 82 -12.74 -12.34 -10.68
C ARG A 82 -12.16 -13.72 -10.98
N GLU A 83 -10.99 -14.02 -10.43
CA GLU A 83 -10.30 -15.31 -10.56
C GLU A 83 -10.85 -16.38 -9.60
N GLY A 84 -11.80 -16.03 -8.71
CA GLY A 84 -12.33 -16.93 -7.70
C GLY A 84 -11.36 -17.15 -6.53
N GLU A 85 -10.39 -16.27 -6.39
CA GLU A 85 -9.37 -16.29 -5.34
C GLU A 85 -9.63 -15.22 -4.28
N THR A 86 -9.01 -15.40 -3.11
CA THR A 86 -9.02 -14.39 -2.06
C THR A 86 -7.69 -13.63 -2.06
N VAL A 87 -7.74 -12.32 -1.87
CA VAL A 87 -6.54 -11.58 -1.47
C VAL A 87 -6.16 -12.05 -0.06
N GLY A 88 -4.87 -12.28 0.17
CA GLY A 88 -4.34 -12.59 1.49
C GLY A 88 -4.40 -11.38 2.43
N SER A 89 -3.99 -11.54 3.68
CA SER A 89 -4.09 -10.47 4.69
C SER A 89 -3.38 -9.19 4.25
N MET A 90 -4.02 -8.05 4.54
CA MET A 90 -3.48 -6.70 4.33
C MET A 90 -2.92 -6.08 5.62
N ASP A 91 -2.92 -6.79 6.74
CA ASP A 91 -2.58 -6.24 8.05
C ASP A 91 -1.10 -5.86 8.14
N ASN A 92 -0.23 -6.63 7.50
CA ASN A 92 1.22 -6.43 7.49
C ASN A 92 1.75 -5.88 6.16
N VAL A 93 0.86 -5.50 5.23
CA VAL A 93 1.28 -4.88 3.97
C VAL A 93 1.95 -3.55 4.25
N ALA A 94 3.03 -3.28 3.54
CA ALA A 94 3.73 -2.01 3.54
C ALA A 94 4.07 -1.60 2.10
N PHE A 95 4.23 -0.30 1.89
CA PHE A 95 4.78 0.23 0.67
C PHE A 95 6.30 0.25 0.79
N THR A 96 6.98 -0.40 -0.14
CA THR A 96 8.44 -0.37 -0.24
C THR A 96 8.83 0.51 -1.42
N PRO A 97 9.50 1.65 -1.21
CA PRO A 97 9.95 2.48 -2.31
C PRO A 97 11.05 1.77 -3.10
N SER A 98 10.95 1.80 -4.43
CA SER A 98 12.04 1.40 -5.32
C SER A 98 12.82 2.62 -5.81
N VAL A 99 12.15 3.76 -5.95
CA VAL A 99 12.73 5.04 -6.40
C VAL A 99 12.06 6.17 -5.63
N ILE A 100 12.87 7.07 -5.07
CA ILE A 100 12.46 8.39 -4.57
C ILE A 100 13.47 9.40 -5.11
N VAL A 101 13.02 10.27 -6.02
CA VAL A 101 13.88 11.29 -6.64
C VAL A 101 13.23 12.66 -6.45
N PRO A 102 13.67 13.44 -5.44
CA PRO A 102 13.33 14.84 -5.34
C PRO A 102 14.11 15.66 -6.38
N ALA A 103 13.41 16.51 -7.14
CA ALA A 103 13.99 17.33 -8.18
C ALA A 103 13.44 18.76 -8.13
N THR A 104 14.34 19.75 -8.09
CA THR A 104 13.98 21.16 -8.07
C THR A 104 13.13 21.53 -9.29
N GLY A 105 11.97 22.14 -9.05
CA GLY A 105 11.03 22.56 -10.12
C GLY A 105 10.16 21.45 -10.72
N ALA A 106 10.47 20.17 -10.43
CA ALA A 106 9.68 19.02 -10.86
C ALA A 106 8.96 18.31 -9.70
N GLY A 107 9.29 18.64 -8.45
CA GLY A 107 8.70 18.04 -7.27
C GLY A 107 9.41 16.74 -6.89
N VAL A 108 8.64 15.68 -6.66
CA VAL A 108 9.16 14.37 -6.25
C VAL A 108 8.67 13.33 -7.23
N GLN A 109 9.57 12.47 -7.70
CA GLN A 109 9.21 11.26 -8.43
C GLN A 109 9.31 10.07 -7.48
N MET A 110 8.24 9.27 -7.40
CA MET A 110 8.19 8.12 -6.51
C MET A 110 7.56 6.91 -7.20
N SER A 111 8.17 5.75 -6.99
CA SER A 111 7.61 4.45 -7.38
C SER A 111 8.04 3.38 -6.40
N GLY A 112 7.21 2.36 -6.24
CA GLY A 112 7.47 1.25 -5.34
C GLY A 112 6.44 0.15 -5.51
N TYR A 113 6.41 -0.78 -4.58
CA TYR A 113 5.49 -1.92 -4.61
C TYR A 113 4.91 -2.18 -3.23
N LEU A 114 3.81 -2.94 -3.19
CA LEU A 114 3.23 -3.44 -1.94
C LEU A 114 3.75 -4.84 -1.65
N SER A 115 4.13 -5.07 -0.41
CA SER A 115 4.54 -6.39 0.08
C SER A 115 4.32 -6.51 1.58
N GLY A 116 4.19 -7.73 2.08
CA GLY A 116 4.10 -7.98 3.52
C GLY A 116 3.66 -9.41 3.82
N ASP A 117 3.77 -9.79 5.08
CA ASP A 117 3.38 -11.14 5.50
C ASP A 117 1.87 -11.36 5.30
N GLY A 118 1.55 -12.48 4.63
CA GLY A 118 0.18 -12.83 4.30
C GLY A 118 -0.37 -12.11 3.07
N TRP A 119 0.35 -11.16 2.47
CA TRP A 119 -0.04 -10.53 1.21
C TRP A 119 0.09 -11.52 0.05
N SER A 120 -0.99 -11.71 -0.71
CA SER A 120 -0.96 -12.51 -1.94
C SER A 120 -1.11 -11.68 -3.21
N GLY A 121 -1.28 -10.36 -3.11
CA GLY A 121 -1.37 -9.51 -4.30
C GLY A 121 -0.03 -9.30 -4.97
N SER A 122 -0.06 -8.66 -6.14
CA SER A 122 1.14 -8.41 -6.94
C SER A 122 2.17 -7.53 -6.22
N SER A 123 3.45 -7.89 -6.34
CA SER A 123 4.59 -7.04 -5.95
C SER A 123 5.08 -6.18 -7.13
N THR A 124 4.20 -5.88 -8.10
CA THR A 124 4.56 -5.06 -9.27
C THR A 124 4.80 -3.62 -8.85
N VAL A 125 5.86 -3.02 -9.41
CA VAL A 125 6.18 -1.61 -9.17
C VAL A 125 5.13 -0.71 -9.82
N PHE A 126 4.53 0.18 -9.03
CA PHE A 126 3.63 1.23 -9.48
C PHE A 126 4.23 2.61 -9.24
N LYS A 127 3.83 3.58 -10.07
CA LYS A 127 4.21 4.98 -9.93
C LYS A 127 3.22 5.71 -9.02
N VAL A 128 3.73 6.61 -8.20
CA VAL A 128 2.88 7.52 -7.43
C VAL A 128 2.77 8.84 -8.20
N PRO A 129 1.56 9.26 -8.60
CA PRO A 129 1.35 10.40 -9.49
C PRO A 129 1.47 11.72 -8.71
N LEU A 130 2.69 12.04 -8.28
CA LEU A 130 2.97 13.19 -7.44
C LEU A 130 2.75 14.50 -8.20
N ALA A 131 2.02 15.42 -7.56
CA ALA A 131 1.85 16.76 -8.11
C ALA A 131 3.18 17.54 -8.13
N PRO A 132 3.42 18.38 -9.16
CA PRO A 132 4.56 19.30 -9.14
C PRO A 132 4.47 20.27 -7.96
N LEU A 133 5.64 20.67 -7.43
CA LEU A 133 5.72 21.73 -6.43
C LEU A 133 5.15 23.04 -7.00
N LYS A 134 4.25 23.68 -6.26
CA LYS A 134 3.66 25.00 -6.58
C LYS A 134 4.61 26.14 -6.22
#